data_AF-A0A9E2QGK2-F1
#
_entry.id   AF-A0A9E2QGK2-F1
#
_cell.length_a   1.000
_cell.length_b   1.000
_cell.length_c   1.000
_cell.angle_alpha   90.00
_cell.angle_beta   90.00
_cell.angle_gamma   90.00
#
_symmetry.space_group_name_H-M   'P 1'
#
loop_
_entity.id
_entity.type
_entity.pdbx_description
1 polymer ?
#
loop_
_entity_poly.entity_id
_entity_poly.type
_entity_poly.pdbx_seq_one_letter_code
_entity_poly.pdbx_strand_id
1 'polypeptide(L)' 'SVQPLSKDIKRNEKKCTHCGACVPICPTEALVVDPKTRRVDFYSEKCIACELCINACPPRAMELHF' A
#
# COMPACT_ATOMS: atom_id res chain seq x y z
N SER A 1 25.00 -17.41 4.33
CA SER A 1 24.65 -15.98 4.36
C SER A 1 23.21 -15.88 4.84
N VAL A 2 22.97 -15.23 5.99
CA VAL A 2 21.59 -15.00 6.45
C VAL A 2 21.09 -13.76 5.71
N GLN A 3 20.18 -13.92 4.75
CA GLN A 3 19.50 -12.77 4.16
C GLN A 3 18.53 -12.22 5.23
N PRO A 4 18.55 -10.90 5.52
CA PRO A 4 17.56 -10.33 6.42
C PRO A 4 16.18 -10.50 5.80
N LEU A 5 15.24 -11.02 6.58
CA LEU A 5 13.83 -11.09 6.20
C LEU A 5 13.26 -9.66 6.23
N SER A 6 13.33 -8.95 5.10
CA SER A 6 12.86 -7.57 5.01
C SER A 6 11.35 -7.55 4.78
N LYS A 7 10.61 -7.08 5.79
CA LYS A 7 9.18 -6.84 5.67
C LYS A 7 8.88 -5.84 4.56
N ASP A 8 7.93 -6.17 3.70
CA ASP A 8 7.41 -5.27 2.68
C ASP A 8 5.89 -5.29 2.59
N ILE A 9 5.32 -4.19 2.13
CA ILE A 9 3.88 -4.09 1.86
C ILE A 9 3.68 -4.26 0.36
N LYS A 10 2.85 -5.23 -0.03
CA LYS A 10 2.43 -5.42 -1.42
C LYS A 10 0.96 -5.14 -1.59
N ARG A 11 0.61 -4.57 -2.74
CA ARG A 11 -0.77 -4.37 -3.17
C ARG A 11 -1.18 -5.51 -4.10
N ASN A 12 -2.27 -6.19 -3.75
CA ASN A 12 -2.93 -7.16 -4.59
C ASN A 12 -3.80 -6.42 -5.63
N GLU A 13 -3.28 -6.28 -6.84
CA GLU A 13 -3.96 -5.58 -7.95
C GLU A 13 -5.32 -6.21 -8.33
N LYS A 14 -5.54 -7.51 -8.06
CA LYS A 14 -6.82 -8.16 -8.34
C LYS A 14 -7.90 -7.80 -7.33
N LYS A 15 -7.52 -7.42 -6.10
CA LYS A 15 -8.44 -7.00 -5.04
C LYS A 15 -8.58 -5.49 -4.95
N CYS A 16 -7.56 -4.74 -5.36
CA CYS A 16 -7.57 -3.29 -5.26
C CYS A 16 -8.65 -2.70 -6.18
N THR A 17 -9.55 -1.92 -5.59
CA THR A 17 -10.62 -1.21 -6.32
C THR A 17 -10.30 0.25 -6.56
N HIS A 18 -9.10 0.71 -6.19
CA HIS A 18 -8.69 2.12 -6.17
C HIS A 18 -9.65 3.04 -5.38
N CYS A 19 -10.35 2.54 -4.37
CA CYS A 19 -11.29 3.34 -3.57
C CYS A 19 -10.67 4.50 -2.77
N GLY A 20 -9.33 4.56 -2.66
CA GLY A 20 -8.63 5.65 -1.98
C GLY A 20 -8.62 5.59 -0.45
N ALA A 21 -9.26 4.60 0.20
CA ALA A 21 -9.33 4.49 1.66
C ALA A 21 -7.94 4.45 2.35
N CYS A 22 -6.93 3.93 1.67
CA CYS A 22 -5.56 3.84 2.18
C CYS A 22 -4.73 5.12 2.00
N VAL A 23 -5.19 6.10 1.22
CA VAL A 23 -4.46 7.35 0.93
C VAL A 23 -4.37 8.25 2.16
N PRO A 24 -5.47 8.65 2.84
CA PRO A 24 -5.39 9.60 3.95
C PRO A 24 -4.70 9.03 5.20
N ILE A 25 -4.55 7.70 5.30
CA ILE A 25 -3.89 7.06 6.43
C ILE A 25 -2.39 6.85 6.21
N CYS A 26 -1.89 7.02 4.97
CA CYS A 26 -0.48 6.77 4.65
C CYS A 26 0.39 7.95 5.12
N PRO A 27 1.25 7.78 6.15
CA PRO A 27 1.98 8.91 6.72
C PRO A 27 3.15 9.39 5.85
N THR A 28 3.56 8.61 4.85
CA THR A 28 4.70 8.91 3.97
C THR A 28 4.28 9.26 2.56
N GLU A 29 2.98 9.38 2.30
CA GLU A 29 2.43 9.65 0.96
C GLU A 29 2.88 8.62 -0.09
N ALA A 30 3.12 7.38 0.35
CA ALA A 30 3.40 6.26 -0.56
C ALA A 30 2.18 5.87 -1.40
N LEU A 31 0.96 6.24 -0.96
CA LEU A 31 -0.29 5.98 -1.66
C LEU A 31 -0.93 7.31 -2.05
N VAL A 32 -1.13 7.56 -3.35
CA VAL A 32 -1.62 8.84 -3.87
C VAL A 32 -2.71 8.59 -4.93
N VAL A 33 -3.75 9.41 -4.98
CA VAL A 33 -4.72 9.37 -6.08
C VAL A 33 -4.20 10.17 -7.25
N ASP A 34 -4.02 9.53 -8.41
CA ASP A 34 -3.81 10.24 -9.66
C ASP A 34 -5.10 11.00 -10.05
N PRO A 35 -5.07 12.34 -10.15
CA PRO A 35 -6.25 13.13 -10.46
C PRO A 35 -6.83 12.85 -11.86
N LYS A 36 -6.02 12.38 -12.81
CA LYS A 36 -6.45 12.10 -14.18
C LYS A 36 -7.11 10.74 -14.30
N THR A 37 -6.48 9.69 -13.77
CA THR A 37 -6.97 8.32 -13.90
C THR A 37 -7.90 7.90 -12.76
N ARG A 38 -7.93 8.66 -11.66
CA ARG A 38 -8.62 8.33 -10.40
C ARG A 38 -8.14 7.01 -9.78
N ARG A 39 -6.99 6.50 -10.23
CA ARG A 39 -6.35 5.32 -9.65
C ARG A 39 -5.49 5.74 -8.47
N VAL A 40 -5.42 4.86 -7.48
CA VAL A 40 -4.39 4.96 -6.44
C VAL A 40 -3.09 4.45 -7.01
N ASP A 41 -2.05 5.27 -7.01
CA ASP A 41 -0.65 4.88 -7.25
C ASP A 41 -0.01 4.45 -5.93
N PHE A 42 0.91 3.48 -6.01
CA PHE A 42 1.64 2.98 -4.84
C PHE A 42 3.16 3.05 -5.09
N TYR A 43 3.79 4.02 -4.45
CA TYR A 43 5.22 4.29 -4.44
C TYR A 43 5.90 3.48 -3.34
N SER A 44 6.22 2.21 -3.62
CA SER A 44 6.76 1.26 -2.63
C SER A 44 8.09 1.72 -2.00
N GLU A 45 8.88 2.51 -2.72
CA GLU A 45 10.13 3.10 -2.25
C GLU A 45 9.94 4.12 -1.12
N LYS A 46 8.74 4.69 -0.98
CA LYS A 46 8.37 5.58 0.13
C LYS A 46 7.70 4.83 1.28
N CYS A 47 7.43 3.54 1.12
CA CYS A 47 6.75 2.74 2.11
C CYS A 47 7.71 2.34 3.24
N ILE A 48 7.37 2.71 4.47
CA ILE A 48 8.13 2.34 5.68
C ILE A 48 7.59 1.07 6.36
N ALA A 49 6.72 0.32 5.67
CA ALA A 49 6.05 -0.88 6.18
C ALA A 49 5.35 -0.67 7.55
N CYS A 50 4.68 0.47 7.74
CA CYS A 50 3.95 0.78 8.99
C CYS A 50 2.62 0.03 9.17
N GLU A 51 2.21 -0.77 8.19
CA GLU A 51 1.02 -1.65 8.22
C GLU A 51 -0.36 -0.95 8.35
N LEU A 52 -0.43 0.37 8.56
CA LEU A 52 -1.70 1.12 8.70
C LEU A 52 -2.67 0.92 7.53
N CYS A 53 -2.14 0.85 6.31
CA CYS A 53 -2.93 0.64 5.10
C CYS A 53 -3.60 -0.74 5.02
N ILE A 54 -3.10 -1.74 5.75
CA ILE A 54 -3.68 -3.10 5.80
C ILE A 54 -5.06 -3.03 6.45
N ASN A 55 -5.15 -2.42 7.62
CA ASN A 55 -6.41 -2.28 8.36
C ASN A 55 -7.38 -1.32 7.69
N ALA A 56 -6.86 -0.28 7.04
CA ALA A 56 -7.68 0.71 6.36
C ALA A 56 -8.29 0.24 5.03
N CYS A 57 -7.82 -0.88 4.46
CA CYS A 57 -8.22 -1.33 3.13
C CYS A 57 -9.44 -2.29 3.19
N PRO A 58 -10.67 -1.85 2.84
CA PRO A 58 -11.85 -2.71 2.91
C PRO A 58 -11.76 -4.00 2.07
N PRO A 59 -11.24 -3.99 0.82
CA PRO A 59 -11.10 -5.22 0.04
C PRO A 59 -9.90 -6.08 0.48
N ARG A 60 -9.16 -5.68 1.52
CA ARG A 60 -7.95 -6.36 2.01
C ARG A 60 -6.92 -6.60 0.90
N ALA A 61 -6.67 -5.54 0.14
CA ALA A 61 -5.73 -5.56 -0.98
C ALA A 61 -4.29 -5.20 -0.57
N MET A 62 -4.07 -4.59 0.59
CA MET A 62 -2.71 -4.32 1.10
C MET A 62 -2.29 -5.47 2.02
N GLU A 63 -1.14 -6.09 1.75
CA GLU A 63 -0.69 -7.33 2.38
C GLU A 63 0.76 -7.19 2.86
N LEU A 64 1.08 -7.73 4.04
CA LEU A 64 2.46 -7.81 4.55
C LEU A 64 3.15 -9.06 4.00
N HIS A 65 4.34 -8.89 3.44
CA HIS A 65 5.20 -9.93 2.87
C HIS A 65 6.58 -9.90 3.56
N PHE A 66 7.31 -11.02 3.46
CA PHE A 66 8.58 -11.31 4.14
C PHE A 66 9.59 -11.92 3.19
#